data_AF-A0A2P9H4Y0-F1
#
_entry.id   AF-A0A2P9H4Y0-F1
#
_cell.length_a   1.000
_cell.length_b   1.000
_cell.length_c   1.000
_cell.angle_alpha   90.00
_cell.angle_beta   90.00
_cell.angle_gamma   90.00
#
_symmetry.space_group_name_H-M   'P 1'
#
loop_
_entity.id
_entity.type
_entity.pdbx_description
1 polymer ?
#
loop_
_entity_poly.entity_id
_entity_poly.type
_entity_poly.pdbx_seq_one_letter_code
_entity_poly.pdbx_strand_id
1 'polypeptide(L)'
;MSDPTAFDIVSPKNKIKLMQKAIQRLQDDPDLGFVKLLLVATFIDGLVQSPKGRIGVPYKQYLETHFPEMCKQLGAEVFYEYFRNSSIHEFAPRPPFALGSTKSLGQAYVGRWKIENREWTLLNVDRLVADFLQHLGKLVKATNQA
;
A
#
# COMPACT_ATOMS: atom_id res chain seq x y z
N MET A 1 11.52 -32.29 -16.44
CA MET A 1 11.73 -32.09 -14.99
C MET A 1 12.09 -30.63 -14.81
N SER A 2 11.25 -29.85 -14.14
CA SER A 2 11.52 -28.44 -13.83
C SER A 2 12.61 -28.35 -12.76
N ASP A 3 13.56 -27.44 -12.97
CA ASP A 3 14.66 -27.15 -12.07
C ASP A 3 14.12 -26.81 -10.65
N PRO A 4 14.58 -27.49 -9.58
CA PRO A 4 14.16 -27.21 -8.20
C PRO A 4 14.57 -25.81 -7.70
N THR A 5 15.31 -25.02 -8.48
CA THR A 5 15.63 -23.61 -8.20
C THR A 5 14.65 -22.61 -8.80
N ALA A 6 13.67 -23.06 -9.60
CA ALA A 6 12.73 -22.16 -10.27
C ALA A 6 11.74 -21.51 -9.28
N PHE A 7 11.81 -20.18 -9.15
CA PHE A 7 10.82 -19.39 -8.42
C PHE A 7 9.55 -19.25 -9.28
N ASP A 8 8.54 -20.07 -9.00
CA ASP A 8 7.23 -19.92 -9.65
C ASP A 8 6.50 -18.69 -9.11
N ILE A 9 6.49 -17.61 -9.89
CA ILE A 9 5.78 -16.38 -9.55
C ILE A 9 4.25 -16.53 -9.69
N VAL A 10 3.73 -17.62 -10.28
CA VAL A 10 2.29 -17.86 -10.37
C VAL A 10 1.74 -18.34 -9.02
N SER A 11 2.53 -19.11 -8.25
CA SER A 11 2.21 -19.55 -6.90
C SER A 11 1.83 -18.38 -5.97
N PRO A 12 0.61 -18.37 -5.39
CA PRO A 12 0.17 -17.31 -4.47
C PRO A 12 1.14 -17.10 -3.31
N LYS A 13 1.68 -18.19 -2.75
CA LYS A 13 2.67 -18.15 -1.67
C LYS A 13 3.94 -17.42 -2.08
N ASN A 14 4.46 -17.71 -3.28
CA ASN A 14 5.65 -17.06 -3.80
C ASN A 14 5.38 -15.58 -4.11
N LYS A 15 4.22 -15.24 -4.70
CA LYS A 15 3.80 -13.84 -4.90
C LYS A 15 3.83 -13.04 -3.61
N ILE A 16 3.16 -13.53 -2.56
CA ILE A 16 3.09 -12.84 -1.27
C ILE A 16 4.50 -12.71 -0.65
N LYS A 17 5.32 -13.76 -0.72
CA LYS A 17 6.72 -13.69 -0.25
C LYS A 17 7.55 -12.67 -1.02
N LEU A 18 7.36 -12.54 -2.33
CA LEU A 18 8.04 -11.54 -3.15
C LEU A 18 7.60 -10.14 -2.76
N MET A 19 6.30 -9.90 -2.63
CA MET A 19 5.75 -8.62 -2.17
C MET A 19 6.34 -8.22 -0.81
N GLN A 20 6.38 -9.17 0.14
CA GLN A 20 6.91 -8.95 1.48
C GLN A 20 8.40 -8.58 1.44
N LYS A 21 9.21 -9.35 0.71
CA LYS A 21 10.65 -9.09 0.57
C LYS A 21 10.94 -7.76 -0.13
N ALA A 22 10.15 -7.41 -1.15
CA ALA A 22 10.31 -6.16 -1.89
C ALA A 22 10.05 -4.94 -0.97
N ILE A 23 8.94 -4.93 -0.23
CA ILE A 23 8.64 -3.83 0.70
C ILE A 23 9.64 -3.78 1.87
N GLN A 24 10.01 -4.92 2.46
CA GLN A 24 10.99 -4.97 3.56
C GLN A 24 12.33 -4.36 3.18
N ARG A 25 12.81 -4.58 1.96
CA ARG A 25 14.08 -3.99 1.48
C ARG A 25 14.05 -2.48 1.39
N LEU A 26 12.87 -1.88 1.25
CA LEU A 26 12.71 -0.44 1.09
C LEU A 26 12.28 0.25 2.38
N GLN A 27 11.84 -0.50 3.40
CA GLN A 27 11.13 0.06 4.56
C GLN A 27 11.95 1.14 5.29
N ASP A 28 13.27 0.94 5.40
CA ASP A 28 14.17 1.79 6.19
C ASP A 28 14.75 2.97 5.39
N ASP A 29 14.43 3.07 4.08
CA ASP A 29 14.89 4.17 3.24
C ASP A 29 13.91 5.36 3.29
N PRO A 30 14.29 6.51 3.89
CA PRO A 30 13.40 7.66 4.04
C PRO A 30 13.09 8.37 2.70
N ASP A 31 13.96 8.24 1.70
CA ASP A 31 13.83 8.97 0.43
C ASP A 31 12.91 8.26 -0.57
N LEU A 32 12.56 7.00 -0.28
CA LEU A 32 11.73 6.16 -1.14
C LEU A 32 10.24 6.16 -0.77
N GLY A 33 9.75 7.19 -0.07
CA GLY A 33 8.34 7.32 0.33
C GLY A 33 7.34 7.12 -0.82
N PHE A 34 7.58 7.77 -1.96
CA PHE A 34 6.71 7.61 -3.13
C PHE A 34 6.78 6.19 -3.74
N VAL A 35 7.98 5.61 -3.83
CA VAL A 35 8.19 4.25 -4.34
C VAL A 35 7.51 3.21 -3.45
N LYS A 36 7.60 3.38 -2.12
CA LYS A 36 6.89 2.56 -1.13
C LYS A 36 5.38 2.61 -1.37
N LEU A 37 4.80 3.81 -1.52
CA LEU A 37 3.37 3.97 -1.81
C LEU A 37 2.98 3.23 -3.10
N LEU A 38 3.74 3.44 -4.18
CA LEU A 38 3.44 2.83 -5.48
C LEU A 38 3.48 1.30 -5.42
N LEU A 39 4.47 0.72 -4.74
CA LEU A 39 4.57 -0.72 -4.55
C LEU A 39 3.43 -1.28 -3.70
N VAL A 40 3.10 -0.62 -2.57
CA VAL A 40 1.96 -1.05 -1.75
C VAL A 40 0.67 -1.02 -2.58
N ALA A 41 0.41 0.08 -3.30
CA ALA A 41 -0.78 0.23 -4.12
C ALA A 41 -0.89 -0.84 -5.21
N THR A 42 0.20 -1.09 -5.95
CA THR A 42 0.23 -2.11 -7.01
C THR A 42 0.18 -3.54 -6.47
N PHE A 43 0.73 -3.80 -5.29
CA PHE A 43 0.58 -5.11 -4.64
C PHE A 43 -0.85 -5.34 -4.16
N ILE A 44 -1.54 -4.32 -3.66
CA ILE A 44 -2.96 -4.43 -3.35
C ILE A 44 -3.76 -4.74 -4.62
N ASP A 45 -3.47 -4.08 -5.75
CA ASP A 45 -4.11 -4.43 -7.03
C ASP A 45 -3.94 -5.91 -7.39
N GLY A 46 -2.75 -6.47 -7.15
CA GLY A 46 -2.47 -7.88 -7.40
C GLY A 46 -3.09 -8.87 -6.39
N LEU A 47 -3.38 -8.41 -5.17
CA LEU A 47 -4.05 -9.20 -4.12
C LEU A 47 -5.57 -9.19 -4.28
N VAL A 48 -6.09 -8.10 -4.83
CA VAL A 48 -7.50 -7.93 -5.18
C VAL A 48 -7.78 -8.76 -6.44
N GLN A 49 -8.38 -9.94 -6.26
CA GLN A 49 -8.73 -10.85 -7.36
C GLN A 49 -9.93 -10.31 -8.17
N SER A 50 -9.73 -9.26 -8.96
CA SER A 50 -10.79 -8.65 -9.79
C SER A 50 -10.58 -8.91 -11.29
N PRO A 51 -11.66 -9.13 -12.06
CA PRO A 51 -11.59 -9.11 -13.52
C PRO A 51 -11.02 -7.78 -14.03
N LYS A 52 -10.24 -7.84 -15.12
CA LYS A 52 -9.63 -6.66 -15.74
C LYS A 52 -10.68 -5.56 -15.98
N GLY A 53 -10.42 -4.37 -15.46
CA GLY A 53 -11.23 -3.17 -15.70
C GLY A 53 -12.25 -2.78 -14.61
N ARG A 54 -12.40 -3.55 -13.52
CA ARG A 54 -13.29 -3.21 -12.40
C ARG A 54 -12.61 -3.34 -11.04
N ILE A 55 -11.41 -2.76 -10.90
CA ILE A 55 -10.61 -2.93 -9.68
C ILE A 55 -11.04 -1.99 -8.54
N GLY A 56 -11.65 -0.84 -8.84
CA GLY A 56 -11.92 0.19 -7.82
C GLY A 56 -12.79 -0.27 -6.65
N VAL A 57 -13.91 -0.95 -6.90
CA VAL A 57 -14.79 -1.44 -5.81
C VAL A 57 -14.08 -2.52 -4.97
N PRO A 58 -13.54 -3.61 -5.56
CA PRO A 58 -12.79 -4.61 -4.81
C PRO A 58 -11.58 -4.05 -4.07
N TYR A 59 -10.88 -3.07 -4.63
CA TYR A 59 -9.75 -2.42 -3.98
C TYR A 59 -10.18 -1.66 -2.73
N LYS A 60 -11.25 -0.87 -2.82
CA LYS A 60 -11.77 -0.11 -1.66
C LYS A 60 -12.28 -1.05 -0.57
N GLN A 61 -12.99 -2.12 -0.93
CA GLN A 61 -13.42 -3.16 0.01
C GLN A 61 -12.23 -3.83 0.70
N TYR A 62 -11.16 -4.11 -0.05
CA TYR A 62 -9.94 -4.68 0.49
C TYR A 62 -9.29 -3.72 1.50
N LEU A 63 -9.23 -2.42 1.20
CA LEU A 63 -8.75 -1.41 2.13
C LEU A 63 -9.58 -1.33 3.41
N GLU A 64 -10.91 -1.26 3.29
CA GLU A 64 -11.82 -1.22 4.44
C GLU A 64 -11.68 -2.45 5.34
N THR A 65 -11.45 -3.62 4.73
CA THR A 65 -11.31 -4.89 5.46
C THR A 65 -9.96 -5.00 6.17
N HIS A 66 -8.88 -4.59 5.52
CA HIS A 66 -7.52 -4.90 6.00
C HIS A 66 -6.76 -3.70 6.58
N PHE A 67 -7.21 -2.48 6.28
CA PHE A 67 -6.63 -1.22 6.74
C PHE A 67 -7.72 -0.31 7.36
N PRO A 68 -8.57 -0.81 8.27
CA PRO A 68 -9.73 -0.07 8.76
C PRO A 68 -9.36 1.24 9.45
N GLU A 69 -8.23 1.29 10.16
CA GLU A 69 -7.79 2.51 10.86
C GLU A 69 -7.35 3.61 9.87
N MET A 70 -6.66 3.24 8.78
CA MET A 70 -6.38 4.17 7.69
C MET A 70 -7.68 4.68 7.07
N CYS A 71 -8.61 3.77 6.78
CA CYS A 71 -9.90 4.13 6.17
C CYS A 71 -10.75 5.01 7.07
N LYS A 72 -10.67 4.85 8.40
CA LYS A 72 -11.33 5.74 9.36
C LYS A 72 -10.80 7.17 9.32
N GLN A 73 -9.49 7.35 9.10
CA GLN A 73 -8.85 8.67 9.11
C GLN A 73 -8.84 9.35 7.73
N LEU A 74 -8.71 8.57 6.65
CA LEU A 74 -8.56 9.07 5.28
C LEU A 74 -9.78 8.81 4.39
N GLY A 75 -10.39 7.62 4.53
CA GLY A 75 -11.37 7.07 3.60
C GLY A 75 -10.72 6.22 2.50
N ALA A 76 -11.31 5.06 2.22
CA ALA A 76 -10.86 4.16 1.15
C ALA A 76 -10.98 4.81 -0.24
N GLU A 77 -12.06 5.57 -0.47
CA GLU A 77 -12.27 6.36 -1.69
C GLU A 77 -11.13 7.36 -1.90
N VAL A 78 -10.77 8.09 -0.85
CA VAL A 78 -9.73 9.12 -0.92
C VAL A 78 -8.37 8.47 -1.21
N PHE A 79 -8.05 7.37 -0.53
CA PHE A 79 -6.84 6.62 -0.86
C PHE A 79 -6.82 6.18 -2.33
N TYR A 80 -7.91 5.56 -2.80
CA TYR A 80 -7.97 5.02 -4.15
C TYR A 80 -7.84 6.12 -5.22
N GLU A 81 -8.58 7.21 -5.09
CA GLU A 81 -8.62 8.26 -6.11
C GLU A 81 -7.40 9.20 -6.06
N TYR A 82 -6.97 9.63 -4.87
CA TYR A 82 -5.98 10.70 -4.74
C TYR A 82 -4.57 10.21 -4.45
N PHE A 83 -4.41 9.00 -3.91
CA PHE A 83 -3.11 8.39 -3.70
C PHE A 83 -2.83 7.34 -4.75
N ARG A 84 -3.63 6.26 -4.85
CA ARG A 84 -3.36 5.16 -5.78
C ARG A 84 -3.48 5.59 -7.25
N ASN A 85 -4.63 6.07 -7.69
CA ASN A 85 -4.86 6.43 -9.10
C ASN A 85 -3.89 7.51 -9.56
N SER A 86 -3.78 8.61 -8.81
CA SER A 86 -2.85 9.68 -9.18
C SER A 86 -1.38 9.27 -9.07
N SER A 87 -0.95 8.46 -8.10
CA SER A 87 0.45 8.00 -8.09
C SER A 87 0.78 7.12 -9.29
N ILE A 88 -0.16 6.31 -9.77
CA ILE A 88 0.05 5.45 -10.94
C ILE A 88 0.05 6.26 -12.24
N HIS A 89 -0.84 7.24 -12.39
CA HIS A 89 -1.03 7.96 -13.65
C HIS A 89 -0.29 9.29 -13.75
N GLU A 90 0.01 9.92 -12.63
CA GLU A 90 0.56 11.29 -12.52
C GLU A 90 1.92 11.30 -11.79
N PHE A 91 2.41 10.15 -11.31
CA PHE A 91 3.65 10.02 -10.53
C PHE A 91 3.70 10.90 -9.27
N ALA A 92 2.53 11.25 -8.71
CA ALA A 92 2.37 12.01 -7.48
C ALA A 92 0.96 11.83 -6.88
N PRO A 93 0.77 11.99 -5.55
CA PRO A 93 -0.56 12.20 -5.00
C PRO A 93 -1.18 13.49 -5.56
N ARG A 94 -2.50 13.47 -5.81
CA ARG A 94 -3.20 14.65 -6.33
C ARG A 94 -3.28 15.74 -5.26
N PRO A 95 -2.97 17.02 -5.53
CA PRO A 95 -3.15 18.08 -4.53
C PRO A 95 -4.62 18.23 -4.08
N PRO A 96 -4.91 18.50 -2.79
CA PRO A 96 -3.99 18.86 -1.70
C PRO A 96 -3.46 17.67 -0.89
N PHE A 97 -3.23 16.51 -1.51
CA PHE A 97 -2.68 15.34 -0.83
C PHE A 97 -1.16 15.24 -0.98
N ALA A 98 -0.48 14.75 0.05
CA ALA A 98 0.97 14.57 0.08
C ALA A 98 1.38 13.36 0.93
N LEU A 99 2.66 13.01 0.88
CA LEU A 99 3.23 11.94 1.71
C LEU A 99 3.85 12.52 2.97
N GLY A 100 3.60 11.86 4.10
CA GLY A 100 4.28 12.07 5.36
C GLY A 100 4.98 10.80 5.83
N SER A 101 5.71 10.92 6.93
CA SER A 101 6.49 9.84 7.54
C SER A 101 6.07 9.67 9.00
N THR A 102 6.49 8.56 9.62
CA THR A 102 6.30 8.37 11.06
C THR A 102 7.10 9.39 11.87
N LYS A 103 8.22 9.90 11.32
CA LYS A 103 8.99 10.99 11.95
C LYS A 103 8.18 12.29 12.06
N SER A 104 7.32 12.59 11.08
CA SER A 104 6.53 13.83 11.06
C SER A 104 5.13 13.68 11.65
N LEU A 105 4.53 12.49 11.58
CA LEU A 105 3.13 12.25 11.96
C LEU A 105 2.98 11.34 13.19
N GLY A 106 4.07 10.81 13.74
CA GLY A 106 4.04 9.82 14.81
C GLY A 106 3.31 8.55 14.35
N GLN A 107 2.40 8.04 15.19
CA GLN A 107 1.62 6.82 14.90
C GLN A 107 0.34 7.08 14.10
N ALA A 108 0.01 8.34 13.79
CA ALA A 108 -1.19 8.66 13.03
C ALA A 108 -1.04 8.24 11.55
N TYR A 109 -2.14 7.81 10.93
CA TYR A 109 -2.18 7.54 9.49
C TYR A 109 -2.25 8.81 8.67
N VAL A 110 -2.97 9.81 9.19
CA VAL A 110 -3.20 11.07 8.50
C VAL A 110 -2.82 12.23 9.39
N GLY A 111 -2.13 13.22 8.82
CA GLY A 111 -1.98 14.55 9.41
C GLY A 111 -2.43 15.63 8.44
N ARG A 112 -2.69 16.82 8.98
CA ARG A 112 -3.07 17.99 8.19
C ARG A 112 -2.14 19.14 8.47
N TRP A 113 -1.48 19.66 7.44
CA TRP A 113 -0.54 20.78 7.57
C TRP A 113 -0.97 21.95 6.69
N LYS A 114 -0.71 23.17 7.15
CA LYS A 114 -0.90 24.36 6.33
C LYS A 114 0.43 24.78 5.73
N ILE A 115 0.55 24.74 4.41
CA ILE A 115 1.73 25.13 3.65
C ILE A 115 1.27 26.14 2.59
N GLU A 116 1.88 27.32 2.55
CA GLU A 116 1.61 28.36 1.53
C GLU A 116 0.11 28.68 1.37
N ASN A 117 -0.58 28.90 2.50
CA ASN A 117 -2.03 29.16 2.56
C ASN A 117 -2.95 28.02 2.12
N ARG A 118 -2.42 26.84 1.81
CA ARG A 118 -3.19 25.63 1.49
C ARG A 118 -3.12 24.61 2.62
N GLU A 119 -4.25 24.03 3.00
CA GLU A 119 -4.27 22.85 3.89
C GLU A 119 -3.97 21.60 3.05
N TRP A 120 -2.98 20.84 3.49
CA TRP A 120 -2.53 19.58 2.89
C TRP A 120 -2.89 18.41 3.79
N THR A 121 -3.37 17.32 3.19
CA THR A 121 -3.59 16.05 3.87
C THR A 121 -2.41 15.13 3.59
N LEU A 122 -1.67 14.76 4.63
CA LEU A 122 -0.50 13.90 4.55
C LEU A 122 -0.86 12.47 4.93
N LEU A 123 -0.48 11.49 4.10
CA LEU A 123 -0.54 10.07 4.43
C LEU A 123 0.81 9.60 4.98
N ASN A 124 0.80 8.99 6.18
CA ASN A 124 1.98 8.37 6.78
C ASN A 124 2.32 7.07 6.05
N VAL A 125 3.27 7.14 5.11
CA VAL A 125 3.65 5.98 4.28
C VAL A 125 4.35 4.92 5.09
N ASP A 126 5.16 5.29 6.08
CA ASP A 126 5.87 4.32 6.92
C ASP A 126 4.87 3.48 7.73
N ARG A 127 3.82 4.12 8.26
CA ARG A 127 2.75 3.41 8.96
C ARG A 127 2.00 2.46 8.04
N LEU A 128 1.65 2.92 6.83
CA LEU A 128 1.02 2.08 5.81
C LEU A 128 1.90 0.88 5.46
N VAL A 129 3.20 1.08 5.26
CA VAL A 129 4.17 0.02 4.97
C VAL A 129 4.23 -0.99 6.12
N ALA A 130 4.32 -0.52 7.37
CA ALA A 130 4.37 -1.39 8.53
C ALA A 130 3.11 -2.27 8.63
N ASP A 131 1.92 -1.69 8.49
CA ASP A 131 0.66 -2.43 8.55
C ASP A 131 0.48 -3.36 7.34
N PHE A 132 0.96 -2.94 6.15
CA PHE A 132 0.95 -3.79 4.96
C PHE A 132 1.86 -5.01 5.12
N LEU A 133 3.07 -4.85 5.68
CA LEU A 133 3.97 -5.96 6.00
C LEU A 133 3.35 -6.93 7.01
N GLN A 134 2.67 -6.41 8.04
CA GLN A 134 1.93 -7.24 8.98
C GLN A 134 0.80 -8.01 8.28
N HIS A 135 0.07 -7.36 7.37
CA HIS A 135 -0.98 -8.00 6.59
C HIS A 135 -0.43 -9.13 5.71
N LEU A 136 0.65 -8.88 4.95
CA LEU A 136 1.32 -9.92 4.16
C LEU A 136 1.78 -11.09 5.04
N GLY A 137 2.32 -10.82 6.24
CA GLY A 137 2.70 -11.85 7.21
C GLY A 137 1.53 -12.74 7.62
N LYS A 138 0.31 -12.19 7.76
CA LYS A 138 -0.91 -12.97 8.02
C LYS A 138 -1.29 -13.84 6.82
N LEU A 139 -1.21 -13.31 5.61
CA LEU A 139 -1.49 -14.07 4.38
C LEU A 139 -0.51 -15.23 4.17
N VAL A 140 0.80 -15.03 4.45
CA VAL A 140 1.79 -16.12 4.39
C VAL A 140 1.46 -17.23 5.39
N LYS A 141 1.02 -16.89 6.61
CA LYS A 141 0.64 -17.90 7.61
C LYS A 141 -0.60 -18.69 7.17
N ALA A 142 -1.63 -18.01 6.66
CA ALA A 142 -2.85 -18.65 6.17
C ALA A 142 -2.57 -19.61 5.00
N THR A 143 -1.69 -19.22 4.08
CA THR A 143 -1.30 -20.07 2.93
C THR A 143 -0.40 -21.26 3.27
N ASN A 144 0.12 -21.36 4.49
CA ASN A 144 0.83 -22.56 4.96
C ASN A 144 -0.06 -23.54 5.74
N GLN A 145 -1.29 -23.13 6.07
CA GLN A 145 -2.27 -23.94 6.81
C GLN A 145 -3.37 -24.53 5.91
N ALA A 146 -3.46 -24.06 4.66
CA ALA A 146 -4.32 -24.58 3.60
C ALA A 146 -3.53 -25.52 2.68
#